data_AF-A0A7S1RP98-F1
#
_entry.id   AF-A0A7S1RP98-F1
#
_cell.length_a   1.000
_cell.length_b   1.000
_cell.length_c   1.000
_cell.angle_alpha   90.00
_cell.angle_beta   90.00
_cell.angle_gamma   90.00
#
_symmetry.space_group_name_H-M   'P 1'
#
loop_
_entity.id
_entity.type
_entity.pdbx_description
1 polymer ?
#
loop_
_entity_poly.entity_id
_entity_poly.type
_entity_poly.pdbx_seq_one_letter_code
_entity_poly.pdbx_strand_id
1 'polypeptide(L)'
;SSARCPRVGVQHPCTAMSDAASAPSAAWSPVGMSQDDFMLKDECIIVNYMDEVVGHENKYNCHKFVPGQPRGVLHRAFSAMLFDARGRLLLQQRAASKITFPRVWTNTCCSHPLHGMQPPEVDSPE
;
A
#
# COMPACT_ATOMS: atom_id res chain seq x y z
N SER A 1 -23.74 -17.05 44.91
CA SER A 1 -23.12 -18.32 44.52
C SER A 1 -22.01 -18.00 43.53
N SER A 2 -20.75 -18.25 43.91
CA SER A 2 -19.56 -17.94 43.11
C SER A 2 -19.28 -19.04 42.10
N ALA A 3 -18.89 -18.70 40.88
CA ALA A 3 -18.15 -19.60 40.02
C ALA A 3 -16.92 -18.88 39.47
N ARG A 4 -15.77 -19.16 40.09
CA ARG A 4 -14.43 -18.80 39.60
C ARG A 4 -14.06 -19.73 38.47
N CYS A 5 -13.56 -19.17 37.38
CA CYS A 5 -12.85 -19.91 36.34
C CYS A 5 -11.40 -20.17 36.81
N PRO A 6 -10.83 -21.37 36.69
CA PRO A 6 -9.52 -21.69 37.23
C PRO A 6 -8.41 -21.13 36.31
N ARG A 7 -7.56 -20.27 36.88
CA ARG A 7 -6.31 -19.82 36.25
C ARG A 7 -5.31 -20.97 36.26
N VAL A 8 -5.05 -21.57 35.10
CA VAL A 8 -3.88 -22.42 34.89
C VAL A 8 -2.69 -21.49 34.67
N GLY A 9 -1.76 -21.50 35.63
CA GLY A 9 -0.52 -20.75 35.56
C GLY A 9 0.46 -21.41 34.60
N VAL A 10 0.80 -20.70 33.53
CA VAL A 10 2.07 -20.86 32.84
C VAL A 10 2.73 -19.48 32.85
N GLN A 11 3.73 -19.33 33.72
CA GLN A 11 4.59 -18.15 33.74
C GLN A 11 5.49 -18.21 32.50
N HIS A 12 5.11 -17.48 31.45
CA HIS A 12 6.06 -17.12 30.40
C HIS A 12 6.84 -15.89 30.87
N PRO A 13 8.18 -15.88 30.79
CA PRO A 13 8.94 -14.67 31.05
C PRO A 13 8.51 -13.60 30.04
N CYS A 14 7.93 -12.51 30.56
CA CYS A 14 7.67 -11.30 29.78
C CYS A 14 9.04 -10.67 29.49
N THR A 15 9.68 -11.10 28.41
CA THR A 15 10.84 -10.40 27.87
C THR A 15 10.32 -9.06 27.36
N ALA A 16 10.73 -7.97 28.03
CA ALA A 16 10.49 -6.62 27.55
C ALA A 16 10.92 -6.54 26.08
N MET A 17 9.97 -6.27 25.18
CA MET A 17 10.29 -5.91 23.81
C MET A 17 11.02 -4.57 23.93
N SER A 18 12.33 -4.60 23.74
CA SER A 18 13.12 -3.39 23.59
C SER A 18 12.51 -2.57 22.46
N ASP A 19 12.11 -1.34 22.76
CA ASP A 19 11.74 -0.33 21.75
C ASP A 19 12.92 -0.14 20.80
N ALA A 20 12.92 -0.91 19.71
CA ALA A 20 13.77 -0.66 18.57
C ALA A 20 13.19 0.58 17.90
N ALA A 21 13.67 1.76 18.32
CA ALA A 21 13.40 3.02 17.65
C ALA A 21 13.63 2.82 16.15
N SER A 22 12.55 2.92 15.37
CA SER A 22 12.59 2.86 13.92
C SER A 22 13.57 3.94 13.45
N ALA A 23 14.65 3.52 12.78
CA ALA A 23 15.60 4.44 12.18
C ALA A 23 14.83 5.49 11.35
N PRO A 24 15.21 6.78 11.39
CA PRO A 24 14.53 7.80 10.62
C PRO A 24 14.58 7.38 9.15
N SER A 25 13.40 7.20 8.55
CA SER A 25 13.29 6.94 7.12
C SER A 25 14.05 8.06 6.40
N ALA A 26 15.09 7.72 5.64
CA ALA A 26 15.85 8.69 4.86
C ALA A 26 14.87 9.65 4.16
N ALA A 27 15.08 10.96 4.34
CA ALA A 27 14.22 11.98 3.76
C ALA A 27 14.00 11.66 2.27
N TRP A 28 12.75 11.41 1.89
CA TRP A 28 12.40 11.08 0.52
C TRP A 28 12.76 12.28 -0.36
N SER A 29 13.78 12.13 -1.21
CA SER A 29 14.16 13.14 -2.21
C SER A 29 13.90 12.57 -3.60
N PRO A 30 12.95 13.11 -4.37
CA PRO A 30 12.65 12.62 -5.72
C PRO A 30 13.71 13.02 -6.76
N VAL A 31 14.71 13.83 -6.38
CA VAL A 31 15.69 14.39 -7.31
C VAL A 31 16.55 13.27 -7.88
N GLY A 32 16.44 13.05 -9.20
CA GLY A 32 17.21 12.05 -9.94
C GLY A 32 16.56 10.66 -10.05
N MET A 33 15.38 10.43 -9.47
CA MET A 33 14.66 9.16 -9.65
C MET A 33 13.79 9.19 -10.93
N SER A 34 13.98 8.18 -11.78
CA SER A 34 13.14 7.93 -12.94
C SER A 34 11.81 7.29 -12.54
N GLN A 35 10.86 7.25 -13.48
CA GLN A 35 9.59 6.55 -13.23
C GLN A 35 9.81 5.05 -13.02
N ASP A 36 10.77 4.45 -13.73
CA ASP A 36 11.16 3.05 -13.57
C ASP A 36 11.71 2.77 -12.16
N ASP A 37 12.53 3.69 -11.61
CA ASP A 37 13.07 3.55 -10.25
C ASP A 37 11.95 3.49 -9.21
N PHE A 38 10.92 4.32 -9.34
CA PHE A 38 9.74 4.26 -8.47
C PHE A 38 8.96 2.95 -8.64
N MET A 39 8.84 2.44 -9.86
CA MET A 39 8.12 1.19 -10.12
C MET A 39 8.85 -0.04 -9.58
N LEU A 40 10.18 -0.01 -9.53
CA LEU A 40 11.00 -1.09 -8.97
C LEU A 40 11.11 -1.00 -7.44
N LYS A 41 11.11 0.21 -6.89
CA LYS A 41 11.22 0.45 -5.45
C LYS A 41 9.91 0.22 -4.69
N ASP A 42 8.78 0.64 -5.26
CA ASP A 42 7.48 0.56 -4.58
C ASP A 42 6.97 -0.89 -4.59
N GLU A 43 6.71 -1.44 -3.40
CA GLU A 43 6.16 -2.79 -3.21
C GLU A 43 4.63 -2.73 -3.07
N CYS A 44 3.93 -3.44 -3.94
CA CYS A 44 2.48 -3.61 -3.90
C CYS A 44 2.08 -4.78 -2.97
N ILE A 45 0.92 -4.68 -2.33
CA ILE A 45 0.35 -5.76 -1.51
C ILE A 45 -0.36 -6.74 -2.45
N ILE A 46 0.13 -7.98 -2.54
CA ILE A 46 -0.48 -9.04 -3.35
C ILE A 46 -1.63 -9.68 -2.58
N VAL A 47 -2.75 -9.86 -3.27
CA VAL A 47 -3.97 -10.40 -2.69
C VAL A 47 -4.55 -11.52 -3.55
N ASN A 48 -5.34 -12.39 -2.93
CA ASN A 48 -6.19 -13.33 -3.66
C ASN A 48 -7.53 -12.69 -4.04
N TYR A 49 -8.44 -13.47 -4.63
CA TYR A 49 -9.75 -13.00 -5.07
C TYR A 49 -10.70 -12.56 -3.94
N MET A 50 -10.37 -12.88 -2.69
CA MET A 50 -11.14 -12.49 -1.51
C MET A 50 -10.53 -11.26 -0.81
N ASP A 51 -9.57 -10.57 -1.45
CA ASP A 51 -8.78 -9.47 -0.88
C ASP A 51 -7.96 -9.87 0.38
N GLU A 52 -7.65 -11.16 0.51
CA GLU A 52 -6.75 -11.63 1.56
C GLU A 52 -5.29 -11.47 1.11
N VAL A 53 -4.44 -10.97 1.99
CA VAL A 53 -3.01 -10.73 1.69
C VAL A 53 -2.28 -12.08 1.56
N VAL A 54 -1.61 -12.28 0.43
CA VAL A 54 -0.83 -13.50 0.14
C VAL A 54 0.66 -13.24 -0.09
N GLY A 55 1.07 -11.97 -0.17
CA GLY A 55 2.47 -11.58 -0.32
C GLY A 55 2.64 -10.12 -0.71
N HIS A 56 3.80 -9.79 -1.26
CA HIS A 56 4.12 -8.50 -1.85
C HIS A 56 5.01 -8.70 -3.08
N GLU A 57 5.02 -7.73 -3.99
CA GLU A 57 5.86 -7.72 -5.18
C GLU A 57 6.01 -6.27 -5.68
N ASN A 58 7.11 -5.95 -6.35
CA ASN A 58 7.32 -4.60 -6.86
C ASN A 58 6.26 -4.23 -7.91
N LYS A 59 5.98 -2.93 -7.99
CA LYS A 59 4.94 -2.37 -8.84
C LYS A 59 5.20 -2.65 -10.32
N TYR A 60 6.46 -2.70 -10.76
CA TYR A 60 6.82 -3.07 -12.12
C TYR A 60 6.31 -4.48 -12.48
N ASN A 61 6.65 -5.49 -11.68
CA ASN A 61 6.25 -6.88 -11.89
C ASN A 61 4.73 -7.06 -11.77
N CYS A 62 4.06 -6.30 -10.90
CA CYS A 62 2.60 -6.29 -10.80
C CYS A 62 1.89 -5.82 -12.09
N HIS A 63 2.55 -4.96 -12.86
CA HIS A 63 1.99 -4.32 -14.06
C HIS A 63 2.67 -4.76 -15.37
N LYS A 64 3.55 -5.76 -15.31
CA LYS A 64 4.23 -6.29 -16.48
C LYS A 64 3.35 -7.32 -17.16
N PHE A 65 3.21 -7.20 -18.49
CA PHE A 65 2.49 -8.16 -19.32
C PHE A 65 3.48 -8.76 -20.32
N VAL A 66 3.74 -10.06 -20.21
CA VAL A 66 4.62 -10.81 -21.12
C VAL A 66 3.88 -12.05 -21.63
N PRO A 67 4.31 -12.69 -22.75
CA PRO A 67 3.62 -13.87 -23.26
C PRO A 67 3.41 -15.00 -22.24
N GLY A 68 4.35 -15.19 -21.29
CA GLY A 68 4.21 -16.16 -20.19
C GLY A 68 3.38 -15.68 -18.99
N GLN A 69 2.99 -14.41 -18.95
CA GLN A 69 2.19 -13.79 -17.90
C GLN A 69 1.23 -12.77 -18.54
N PRO A 70 0.13 -13.24 -19.15
CA PRO A 70 -0.79 -12.40 -19.90
C PRO A 70 -1.68 -11.54 -19.00
N ARG A 71 -1.61 -11.72 -17.68
CA ARG A 71 -2.36 -10.96 -16.66
C ARG A 71 -1.38 -10.43 -15.62
N GLY A 72 -1.63 -9.21 -15.14
CA GLY A 72 -0.91 -8.67 -14.00
C GLY A 72 -1.11 -9.52 -12.75
N VAL A 73 -0.18 -9.42 -11.81
CA VAL A 73 -0.34 -10.02 -10.47
C VAL A 73 -1.48 -9.29 -9.76
N LEU A 74 -2.37 -10.01 -9.09
CA LEU A 74 -3.49 -9.39 -8.38
C LEU A 74 -2.97 -8.66 -7.12
N HIS A 75 -3.22 -7.36 -7.02
CA HIS A 75 -2.72 -6.52 -5.95
C HIS A 75 -3.73 -5.47 -5.52
N ARG A 76 -3.65 -5.02 -4.27
CA ARG A 76 -4.56 -4.02 -3.71
C ARG A 76 -4.29 -2.65 -4.36
N ALA A 77 -5.37 -1.94 -4.66
CA ALA A 77 -5.35 -0.60 -5.24
C ALA A 77 -6.44 0.28 -4.60
N PHE A 78 -6.34 1.58 -4.79
CA PHE A 78 -7.41 2.52 -4.44
C PHE A 78 -7.68 3.50 -5.58
N SER A 79 -8.89 4.06 -5.56
CA SER A 79 -9.34 5.11 -6.47
C SER A 79 -10.07 6.18 -5.65
N ALA A 80 -9.57 7.40 -5.67
CA ALA A 80 -10.14 8.54 -4.97
C ALA A 80 -10.87 9.46 -5.97
N MET A 81 -12.03 9.96 -5.57
CA MET A 81 -12.85 10.90 -6.34
C MET A 81 -13.05 12.17 -5.51
N LEU A 82 -12.54 13.29 -6.01
CA LEU A 82 -12.68 14.60 -5.37
C LEU A 82 -13.72 15.43 -6.11
N PHE A 83 -14.71 15.91 -5.37
CA PHE A 83 -15.76 16.78 -5.88
C PHE A 83 -15.62 18.17 -5.26
N ASP A 84 -15.84 19.21 -6.07
CA ASP A 84 -15.97 20.57 -5.54
C ASP A 84 -17.37 20.81 -4.93
N ALA A 85 -17.56 21.98 -4.32
CA ALA A 85 -18.84 22.37 -3.70
C ALA A 85 -20.02 22.47 -4.70
N ARG A 86 -19.76 22.38 -6.01
CA ARG A 86 -20.78 22.36 -7.07
C ARG A 86 -21.01 20.95 -7.62
N GLY A 87 -20.42 19.93 -7.02
CA GLY A 87 -20.56 18.53 -7.44
C GLY A 87 -19.77 18.16 -8.70
N ARG A 88 -18.78 18.97 -9.12
CA ARG A 88 -17.95 18.64 -10.29
C ARG A 88 -16.77 17.77 -9.87
N LEU A 89 -16.52 16.70 -10.63
CA LEU A 89 -15.40 15.79 -10.39
C LEU A 89 -14.08 16.37 -10.93
N LEU A 90 -13.03 16.36 -10.10
CA LEU A 90 -11.67 16.64 -10.55
C LEU A 90 -11.12 15.44 -11.32
N LEU A 91 -10.87 15.62 -12.62
CA LEU A 91 -10.20 14.64 -13.46
C LEU A 91 -8.71 14.97 -13.57
N GLN A 92 -7.87 13.94 -13.70
CA GLN A 92 -6.45 14.12 -14.04
C GLN A 92 -6.16 13.54 -15.43
N GLN A 93 -5.26 14.19 -16.16
CA GLN A 93 -4.62 13.59 -17.34
C GLN A 93 -3.26 13.03 -16.94
N ARG A 94 -3.00 11.75 -17.22
CA ARG A 94 -1.75 11.10 -16.83
C ARG A 94 -0.58 11.71 -17.61
N ALA A 95 0.54 11.96 -16.92
CA ALA A 95 1.77 12.41 -17.56
C ALA A 95 2.23 11.44 -18.66
N ALA A 96 2.89 11.95 -19.69
CA ALA A 96 3.41 11.14 -20.79
C ALA A 96 4.49 10.13 -20.34
N SER A 97 5.17 10.41 -19.22
CA SER A 97 6.20 9.55 -18.63
C SER A 97 5.67 8.38 -17.80
N LYS A 98 4.35 8.23 -17.64
CA LYS A 98 3.78 7.06 -16.95
C LYS A 98 3.95 5.80 -17.83
N ILE A 99 4.53 4.73 -17.28
CA ILE A 99 4.59 3.42 -17.96
C ILE A 99 3.19 2.93 -18.33
N THR A 100 2.25 2.94 -17.37
CA THR A 100 0.88 2.47 -17.60
C THR A 100 -0.02 3.62 -18.02
N PHE A 101 -0.65 3.47 -19.18
CA PHE A 101 -1.68 4.38 -19.72
C PHE A 101 -1.25 5.86 -19.78
N PRO A 102 -0.14 6.21 -20.45
CA PRO A 102 0.28 7.60 -20.59
C PRO A 102 -0.79 8.42 -21.32
N ARG A 103 -0.97 9.70 -20.92
CA ARG A 103 -1.90 10.68 -21.52
C ARG A 103 -3.41 10.37 -21.40
N VAL A 104 -3.78 9.26 -20.78
CA VAL A 104 -5.18 8.90 -20.53
C VAL A 104 -5.80 9.81 -19.45
N TRP A 105 -7.01 10.28 -19.68
CA TRP A 105 -7.83 10.96 -18.67
C TRP A 105 -8.48 9.93 -17.74
N THR A 106 -8.39 10.15 -16.44
CA THR A 106 -9.01 9.28 -15.42
C THR A 106 -9.54 10.10 -14.25
N ASN A 107 -10.07 9.44 -13.21
CA ASN A 107 -10.54 10.06 -11.98
C ASN A 107 -9.41 10.80 -11.24
N THR A 108 -9.72 11.40 -10.09
CA THR A 108 -8.80 12.31 -9.39
C THR A 108 -7.46 11.68 -9.05
N CYS A 109 -7.44 10.47 -8.48
CA CYS A 109 -6.20 9.80 -8.10
C CYS A 109 -6.39 8.29 -7.98
N CYS A 110 -5.48 7.53 -8.58
CA CYS A 110 -5.37 6.08 -8.40
C CYS A 110 -3.93 5.72 -8.02
N SER A 111 -3.77 4.88 -7.00
CA SER A 111 -2.47 4.33 -6.61
C SER A 111 -2.68 3.03 -5.82
N HIS A 112 -1.64 2.59 -5.11
CA HIS A 112 -1.64 1.39 -4.27
C HIS A 112 -1.20 1.75 -2.86
N PRO A 113 -1.80 1.13 -1.82
CA PRO A 113 -1.14 1.06 -0.52
C PRO A 113 0.16 0.27 -0.68
N LEU A 114 1.25 0.77 -0.08
CA LEU A 114 2.56 0.14 -0.19
C LEU A 114 2.76 -0.86 0.96
N HIS A 115 3.33 -2.01 0.62
CA HIS A 115 3.74 -2.97 1.64
C HIS A 115 4.84 -2.36 2.52
N GLY A 116 4.73 -2.54 3.84
CA GLY A 116 5.69 -1.99 4.81
C GLY A 116 5.58 -0.48 5.09
N MET A 117 4.67 0.25 4.42
CA MET A 117 4.37 1.64 4.74
C MET A 117 3.30 1.71 5.84
N GLN A 118 3.67 2.22 7.01
CA GLN A 118 2.71 2.68 8.02
C GLN A 118 2.47 4.19 7.84
N PRO A 119 1.22 4.64 7.72
CA PRO A 119 0.92 6.06 7.74
C PRO A 119 1.43 6.67 9.06
N PRO A 120 2.12 7.82 9.02
CA PRO A 120 2.61 8.48 10.22
C PRO A 120 1.48 9.01 11.11
N GLU A 121 0.28 9.12 10.56
CA GLU A 121 -0.93 9.57 11.24
C GLU A 121 -2.03 8.57 10.90
N VAL A 122 -2.47 7.82 11.91
CA VAL A 122 -3.64 6.96 11.84
C VAL A 122 -4.55 7.48 12.94
N ASP A 123 -5.69 8.07 12.57
CA ASP A 123 -6.72 8.44 13.53
C ASP A 123 -7.09 7.18 14.33
N SER A 124 -6.97 7.25 15.65
CA SER A 124 -7.44 6.17 16.51
C SER A 124 -8.96 6.14 16.44
N PRO A 125 -9.60 4.97 16.33
CA PRO A 125 -11.05 4.90 16.43
C PRO A 125 -11.46 5.45 17.80
N GLU A 126 -12.33 6.46 17.79
CA GLU A 126 -12.98 6.99 18.99
C GLU A 126 -13.84 5.94 19.70
#